data_AF-A0A835TMG9-F1
#
_entry.id   AF-A0A835TMG9-F1
#
_cell.length_a   1.000
_cell.length_b   1.000
_cell.length_c   1.000
_cell.angle_alpha   90.00
_cell.angle_beta   90.00
_cell.angle_gamma   90.00
#
_symmetry.space_group_name_H-M   'P 1'
#
loop_
_entity.id
_entity.type
_entity.pdbx_description
1 polymer ?
#
loop_
_entity_poly.entity_id
_entity_poly.type
_entity_poly.pdbx_seq_one_letter_code
_entity_poly.pdbx_strand_id
1 'polypeptide(L)'
;MEHKLRMQIKETVREILEESDMETTTEHQIRRLASNKLDLDLDKSEYKAYVRHVLSAKRKVTIQNFRGANLVSIREYYYDGISLNEEQWSALRKNIPAIEKAVKDMQDRDI
;
A
#
# COMPACT_ATOMS: atom_id res chain seq x y z
N MET A 1 -7.11 -19.74 11.27
CA MET A 1 -5.68 -19.85 10.91
C MET A 1 -4.82 -19.75 12.16
N GLU A 2 -3.82 -20.62 12.31
CA GLU A 2 -2.86 -20.56 13.42
C GLU A 2 -2.03 -19.26 13.40
N HIS A 3 -1.71 -18.70 14.57
CA HIS A 3 -0.97 -17.44 14.68
C HIS A 3 0.39 -17.48 13.98
N LYS A 4 1.13 -18.59 14.13
CA LYS A 4 2.45 -18.77 13.49
C LYS A 4 2.35 -18.72 11.97
N LEU A 5 1.40 -19.45 11.39
CA LEU A 5 1.15 -19.46 9.96
C LEU A 5 0.75 -18.08 9.43
N ARG A 6 -0.10 -17.37 10.19
CA ARG A 6 -0.52 -16.00 9.87
C ARG A 6 0.69 -15.05 9.80
N MET A 7 1.63 -15.16 10.73
CA MET A 7 2.86 -14.38 10.72
C MET A 7 3.74 -14.69 9.51
N GLN A 8 3.94 -15.98 9.20
CA GLN A 8 4.73 -16.39 8.04
C GLN A 8 4.15 -15.86 6.71
N ILE A 9 2.84 -15.99 6.51
CA ILE A 9 2.17 -15.44 5.32
C ILE A 9 2.39 -13.93 5.22
N LYS A 10 2.25 -13.21 6.34
CA LYS A 10 2.42 -11.75 6.38
C LYS A 10 3.83 -11.31 6.03
N GLU A 11 4.84 -11.99 6.57
CA GLU A 11 6.25 -11.68 6.31
C GLU A 11 6.61 -11.95 4.85
N THR A 12 6.28 -13.14 4.32
CA THR A 12 6.53 -13.47 2.92
C THR A 12 5.83 -12.52 1.95
N VAL A 13 4.57 -12.16 2.20
CA VAL A 13 3.83 -11.19 1.38
C VAL A 13 4.51 -9.82 1.42
N ARG A 14 5.02 -9.39 2.59
CA ARG A 14 5.72 -8.10 2.73
C ARG A 14 7.03 -8.06 1.99
N GLU A 15 7.82 -9.13 2.04
CA GLU A 15 9.06 -9.27 1.27
C GLU A 15 8.79 -9.16 -0.24
N ILE A 16 7.82 -9.93 -0.74
CA ILE A 16 7.42 -9.85 -2.16
C ILE A 16 7.00 -8.43 -2.54
N LEU A 17 6.27 -7.75 -1.64
CA LEU A 17 5.84 -6.37 -1.83
C LEU A 17 6.96 -5.32 -1.82
N GLU A 18 8.12 -5.63 -1.26
CA GLU A 18 9.28 -4.71 -1.28
C GLU A 18 9.94 -4.69 -2.65
N GLU A 19 9.97 -5.85 -3.29
CA GLU A 19 10.56 -6.04 -4.62
C GLU A 19 9.56 -5.80 -5.76
N SER A 20 8.24 -5.79 -5.46
CA SER A 20 7.21 -5.66 -6.48
C SER A 20 6.97 -4.22 -6.95
N ASP A 21 6.69 -4.09 -8.25
CA ASP A 21 6.20 -2.86 -8.85
C ASP A 21 4.69 -2.69 -8.60
N MET A 22 4.30 -1.55 -8.01
CA MET A 22 2.91 -1.25 -7.65
C MET A 22 1.97 -1.05 -8.84
N GLU A 23 2.51 -0.73 -10.01
CA GLU A 23 1.70 -0.45 -11.20
C GLU A 23 1.21 -1.74 -11.85
N THR A 24 2.12 -2.71 -11.95
CA THR A 24 1.92 -3.92 -12.74
C THR A 24 1.56 -5.14 -11.90
N THR A 25 2.00 -5.17 -10.65
CA THR A 25 1.74 -6.30 -9.77
C THR A 25 0.27 -6.31 -9.39
N THR A 26 -0.32 -7.51 -9.35
CA THR A 26 -1.70 -7.80 -8.92
C THR A 26 -1.72 -8.60 -7.62
N GLU A 27 -2.83 -8.53 -6.85
CA GLU A 27 -3.00 -9.34 -5.64
C GLU A 27 -2.81 -10.83 -5.95
N HIS A 28 -3.35 -11.27 -7.08
CA HIS A 28 -3.21 -12.64 -7.55
C HIS A 28 -1.75 -13.04 -7.78
N GLN A 29 -0.94 -12.18 -8.43
CA GLN A 29 0.48 -12.45 -8.63
C GLN A 29 1.24 -12.53 -7.30
N ILE A 30 1.00 -11.60 -6.38
CA ILE A 30 1.63 -11.61 -5.05
C ILE A 30 1.26 -12.89 -4.30
N ARG A 31 -0.02 -13.24 -4.30
CA ARG A 31 -0.52 -14.43 -3.63
C ARG A 31 0.04 -15.71 -4.24
N ARG A 32 0.19 -15.78 -5.56
CA ARG A 32 0.85 -16.93 -6.23
C ARG A 32 2.32 -17.04 -5.86
N LEU A 33 3.06 -15.93 -5.85
CA LEU A 33 4.45 -15.91 -5.43
C LEU A 33 4.62 -16.34 -3.96
N ALA A 34 3.74 -15.85 -3.09
CA ALA A 34 3.74 -16.25 -1.68
C ALA A 34 3.37 -17.73 -1.51
N SER A 35 2.42 -18.25 -2.30
CA SER A 35 2.06 -19.67 -2.29
C SER A 35 3.26 -20.55 -2.66
N ASN A 36 3.99 -20.16 -3.70
CA ASN A 36 5.19 -20.87 -4.15
C ASN A 36 6.32 -20.81 -3.09
N LYS A 37 6.55 -19.65 -2.47
CA LYS A 37 7.60 -19.49 -1.44
C LYS A 37 7.29 -20.29 -0.16
N LEU A 38 6.02 -20.44 0.19
CA LEU A 38 5.58 -21.12 1.41
C LEU A 38 5.23 -22.60 1.21
N ASP A 39 5.26 -23.09 -0.03
CA ASP A 39 4.71 -24.39 -0.42
C ASP A 39 3.29 -24.61 0.14
N LEU A 40 2.45 -23.58 0.01
CA LEU A 40 1.11 -23.53 0.61
C LEU A 40 0.11 -22.92 -0.36
N ASP A 41 -1.01 -23.61 -0.58
CA ASP A 41 -2.11 -23.10 -1.40
C ASP A 41 -2.84 -21.93 -0.70
N LEU A 42 -2.56 -20.70 -1.13
CA LEU A 42 -3.21 -19.49 -0.65
C LEU A 42 -4.50 -19.12 -1.43
N ASP A 43 -4.96 -19.91 -2.41
CA ASP A 43 -6.23 -19.64 -3.12
C ASP A 43 -7.47 -19.89 -2.25
N LYS A 44 -7.33 -20.62 -1.14
CA LYS A 44 -8.42 -20.82 -0.18
C LYS A 44 -8.91 -19.49 0.40
N SER A 45 -10.22 -19.38 0.57
CA SER A 45 -10.89 -18.12 0.93
C SER A 45 -10.30 -17.42 2.16
N GLU A 46 -9.92 -18.18 3.19
CA GLU A 46 -9.32 -17.63 4.42
C GLU A 46 -7.96 -16.96 4.16
N TYR A 47 -7.06 -17.65 3.44
CA TYR A 47 -5.73 -17.13 3.10
C TYR A 47 -5.84 -15.96 2.12
N LYS A 48 -6.71 -16.07 1.12
CA LYS A 48 -6.97 -15.01 0.15
C LYS A 48 -7.45 -13.72 0.83
N ALA A 49 -8.39 -13.82 1.77
CA ALA A 49 -8.84 -12.69 2.57
C ALA A 49 -7.71 -12.09 3.40
N TYR A 50 -6.87 -12.93 4.01
CA TYR A 50 -5.75 -12.48 4.81
C TYR A 50 -4.67 -11.76 3.98
N VAL A 51 -4.30 -12.29 2.80
CA VAL A 51 -3.35 -11.64 1.88
C VAL A 51 -3.85 -10.26 1.49
N ARG A 52 -5.13 -10.11 1.13
CA ARG A 52 -5.73 -8.79 0.84
C ARG A 52 -5.61 -7.82 2.01
N HIS A 53 -5.85 -8.29 3.23
CA HIS A 53 -5.69 -7.47 4.42
C HIS A 53 -4.24 -7.03 4.65
N VAL A 54 -3.25 -7.90 4.38
CA VAL A 54 -1.83 -7.51 4.45
C VAL A 54 -1.49 -6.47 3.38
N LEU A 55 -2.06 -6.59 2.17
CA LEU A 55 -1.86 -5.65 1.07
C LEU A 55 -2.43 -4.27 1.38
N SER A 56 -3.65 -4.19 1.92
CA SER A 56 -4.28 -2.90 2.25
C SER A 56 -3.52 -2.14 3.34
N ALA A 57 -2.83 -2.85 4.25
CA ALA A 57 -2.04 -2.20 5.29
C ALA A 57 -0.77 -1.50 4.78
N LYS A 58 -0.34 -1.73 3.53
CA LYS A 58 0.88 -1.14 2.97
C LYS A 58 0.54 0.08 2.10
N ARG A 59 0.92 1.26 2.59
CA ARG A 59 0.90 2.53 1.86
C ARG A 59 2.24 2.78 1.17
N LYS A 60 2.23 3.28 -0.06
CA LYS A 60 3.43 3.71 -0.78
C LYS A 60 3.20 5.05 -1.46
N VAL A 61 4.29 5.80 -1.60
CA VAL A 61 4.36 6.96 -2.50
C VAL A 61 5.25 6.58 -3.68
N THR A 62 4.74 6.72 -4.90
CA THR A 62 5.47 6.43 -6.13
C THR A 62 5.41 7.60 -7.11
N ILE A 63 6.43 7.73 -7.97
CA ILE A 63 6.37 8.60 -9.15
C ILE A 63 6.15 7.67 -10.34
N GLN A 64 5.13 7.94 -11.14
CA GLN A 64 4.78 7.13 -12.31
C GLN A 64 4.52 8.01 -13.53
N ASN A 65 4.80 7.50 -14.74
CA ASN A 65 4.41 8.16 -15.98
C ASN A 65 3.12 7.52 -16.53
N PHE A 66 2.05 8.30 -16.60
CA PHE A 66 0.79 7.84 -17.15
C PHE A 66 0.41 8.72 -18.34
N ARG A 67 0.37 8.12 -19.54
CA ARG A 67 0.04 8.82 -20.79
C ARG A 67 0.87 10.10 -21.01
N GLY A 68 2.15 10.06 -20.67
CA GLY A 68 3.07 11.18 -20.83
C GLY A 68 3.09 12.17 -19.66
N ALA A 69 2.21 12.03 -18.67
CA ALA A 69 2.20 12.87 -17.47
C ALA A 69 2.88 12.16 -16.29
N ASN A 70 3.78 12.85 -15.60
CA ASN A 70 4.36 12.36 -14.35
C ASN A 70 3.39 12.63 -13.19
N LEU A 71 3.06 11.60 -12.44
CA LEU A 71 2.12 11.64 -11.32
C LEU A 71 2.80 11.17 -10.04
N VAL A 72 2.55 11.88 -8.95
CA VAL A 72 2.89 11.44 -7.59
C VAL A 72 1.69 10.68 -7.04
N SER A 73 1.82 9.36 -6.90
CA SER A 73 0.76 8.50 -6.42
C SER A 73 0.96 8.13 -4.97
N ILE A 74 -0.05 8.40 -4.14
CA ILE A 74 -0.12 8.02 -2.74
C ILE A 74 -1.24 6.99 -2.61
N ARG A 75 -0.90 5.73 -2.37
CA ARG A 75 -1.85 4.61 -2.52
C ARG A 75 -1.61 3.48 -1.51
N GLU A 76 -2.71 2.90 -1.03
CA GLU A 76 -2.81 1.54 -0.51
C GLU A 76 -3.04 0.56 -1.66
N TYR A 77 -2.36 -0.59 -1.66
CA TYR A 77 -2.47 -1.56 -2.76
C TYR A 77 -3.94 -1.92 -3.08
N TYR A 78 -4.30 -1.77 -4.37
CA TYR A 78 -5.60 -2.06 -5.05
C TYR A 78 -6.85 -1.27 -4.67
N TYR A 79 -6.99 -0.77 -3.44
CA TYR A 79 -8.31 -0.30 -2.99
C TYR A 79 -8.43 1.23 -2.87
N ASP A 80 -7.44 1.90 -2.29
CA ASP A 80 -7.54 3.34 -2.01
C ASP A 80 -6.27 4.09 -2.38
N GLY A 81 -6.41 5.23 -3.07
CA GLY A 81 -5.27 6.08 -3.40
C GLY A 81 -5.61 7.23 -4.32
N ILE A 82 -4.71 8.21 -4.35
CA ILE A 82 -4.79 9.38 -5.22
C ILE A 82 -3.50 9.55 -6.00
N SER A 83 -3.62 9.90 -7.28
CA SER A 83 -2.50 10.27 -8.14
C SER A 83 -2.58 11.76 -8.43
N LEU A 84 -1.59 12.51 -7.95
CA LEU A 84 -1.51 13.95 -8.08
C LEU A 84 -0.62 14.30 -9.27
N ASN A 85 -1.08 15.22 -10.11
CA ASN A 85 -0.19 15.84 -11.10
C ASN A 85 0.78 16.82 -10.42
N GLU A 86 1.72 17.37 -11.18
CA GLU A 86 2.74 18.28 -10.65
C GLU A 86 2.15 19.52 -9.97
N GLU A 87 1.11 20.12 -10.54
CA GLU A 87 0.44 21.29 -9.98
C GLU A 87 -0.21 20.98 -8.63
N GLN A 88 -0.96 19.88 -8.54
CA GLN A 88 -1.61 19.41 -7.32
C GLN A 88 -0.59 19.03 -6.24
N TRP A 89 0.49 18.35 -6.62
CA TRP A 89 1.58 18.01 -5.69
C TRP A 89 2.29 19.25 -5.16
N SER A 90 2.57 20.23 -6.04
CA SER A 90 3.16 21.51 -5.66
C SER A 90 2.24 22.28 -4.71
N ALA A 91 0.94 22.32 -5.00
CA ALA A 91 -0.06 22.92 -4.12
C ALA A 91 -0.09 22.24 -2.74
N LEU A 92 -0.08 20.91 -2.67
CA LEU A 92 0.01 20.18 -1.41
C LEU A 92 1.28 20.57 -0.64
N ARG A 93 2.46 20.49 -1.29
CA ARG A 93 3.76 20.79 -0.68
C ARG A 93 3.82 22.21 -0.11
N LYS A 94 3.31 23.19 -0.85
CA LYS A 94 3.26 24.59 -0.42
C LYS A 94 2.43 24.78 0.87
N ASN A 95 1.40 23.95 1.06
CA ASN A 95 0.49 24.05 2.19
C ASN A 95 0.85 23.13 3.37
N ILE A 96 1.89 22.28 3.28
CA ILE A 96 2.32 21.39 4.38
C ILE A 96 2.44 22.13 5.72
N PRO A 97 3.10 23.31 5.83
CA PRO A 97 3.23 23.99 7.12
C PRO A 97 1.89 24.38 7.75
N ALA A 98 0.91 24.77 6.93
CA ALA A 98 -0.43 25.12 7.41
C ALA A 98 -1.21 23.87 7.85
N ILE A 99 -1.05 22.75 7.13
CA ILE A 99 -1.64 21.45 7.49
C ILE A 99 -1.05 20.96 8.83
N GLU A 100 0.28 21.01 8.99
CA GLU A 100 0.96 20.62 10.23
C GLU A 100 0.48 21.44 11.43
N LYS A 101 0.35 22.76 11.25
CA LYS A 101 -0.22 23.63 12.28
C LYS A 101 -1.66 23.22 12.62
N ALA A 102 -2.51 23.01 11.62
CA ALA A 102 -3.90 22.64 11.84
C ALA A 102 -4.04 21.28 12.57
N VAL A 103 -3.22 20.29 12.22
CA VAL A 103 -3.19 18.99 12.92
C VAL A 103 -2.79 19.17 14.37
N LYS A 104 -1.76 19.96 14.66
CA LYS A 104 -1.34 20.26 16.02
C LYS A 104 -2.44 20.96 16.82
N ASP A 105 -3.03 22.01 16.25
CA ASP A 105 -4.12 22.76 16.87
C ASP A 105 -5.35 21.87 17.16
N MET A 106 -5.59 20.81 16.39
CA MET A 106 -6.63 19.81 16.66
C MET A 106 -6.24 18.87 17.80
N GLN A 107 -5.02 18.33 17.78
CA GLN A 107 -4.54 17.43 18.83
C GLN A 107 -4.52 18.10 20.21
N ASP A 108 -4.11 19.37 20.27
CA ASP A 108 -4.05 20.16 21.50
C ASP A 108 -5.44 20.49 22.07
N ARG A 109 -6.53 20.33 21.29
CA ARG A 109 -7.92 20.53 21.76
C ARG A 109 -8.55 19.29 22.38
N ASP A 110 -8.03 18.11 22.03
CA ASP A 110 -8.52 16.82 22.52
C ASP A 110 -7.81 16.38 23.83
N ILE A 111 -7.01 17.27 24.43
CA ILE A 111 -6.30 17.12 25.71
C ILE A 111 -6.85 18.17 26.69
#